data_AF-A0A0W0ZXK0-F1
#
_entry.id   AF-A0A0W0ZXK0-F1
#
_cell.length_a   1.000
_cell.length_b   1.000
_cell.length_c   1.000
_cell.angle_alpha   90.00
_cell.angle_beta   90.00
_cell.angle_gamma   90.00
#
_symmetry.space_group_name_H-M   'P 1'
#
loop_
_entity.id
_entity.type
_entity.pdbx_description
1 polymer ?
#
loop_
_entity_poly.entity_id
_entity_poly.type
_entity_poly.pdbx_seq_one_letter_code
_entity_poly.pdbx_strand_id
1 'polypeptide(L)'
;MIYLSIPVGMVFRKVDIGARIKDCFVDPQRETVIELQDLVKDALRNNTGRKKHIDLKEFTIYLNTPPKTDDFFLAYIPNHNGKYPTAVEPEIVSGKSAQKYDPKHHTKYGSFWYKHMYLTAKQESEIEDTMLEQRENRRHIGSNPNAT
;
A
#
# COMPACT_ATOMS: atom_id res chain seq x y z
N MET A 1 -4.57 -1.13 -9.02
CA MET A 1 -5.51 -1.41 -7.91
C MET A 1 -5.46 -0.24 -6.98
N ILE A 2 -6.61 0.27 -6.56
CA ILE A 2 -6.78 1.35 -5.61
C ILE A 2 -7.60 0.84 -4.42
N TYR A 3 -7.59 1.56 -3.31
CA TYR A 3 -8.36 1.21 -2.12
C TYR A 3 -9.32 2.34 -1.81
N LEU A 4 -10.60 2.02 -1.66
CA LEU A 4 -11.62 2.99 -1.31
C LEU A 4 -11.97 2.82 0.17
N SER A 5 -12.02 3.91 0.93
CA SER A 5 -12.65 3.83 2.25
C SER A 5 -14.14 3.55 2.08
N ILE A 6 -14.69 2.70 2.94
CA ILE A 6 -16.10 2.34 2.91
C ILE A 6 -16.83 3.30 3.85
N PRO A 7 -17.80 4.10 3.37
CA PRO A 7 -18.60 4.96 4.23
C PRO A 7 -19.35 4.15 5.28
N VAL A 8 -19.56 4.74 6.46
CA VAL A 8 -20.18 4.06 7.59
C VAL A 8 -21.58 3.56 7.23
N GLY A 9 -21.85 2.27 7.47
CA GLY A 9 -23.16 1.65 7.22
C GLY A 9 -23.41 1.27 5.74
N MET A 10 -22.46 1.55 4.84
CA MET A 10 -22.61 1.22 3.43
C MET A 10 -21.92 -0.09 3.05
N VAL A 11 -22.46 -0.75 2.04
CA VAL A 11 -21.90 -1.97 1.44
C VAL A 11 -21.70 -1.79 -0.06
N PHE A 12 -20.65 -2.42 -0.59
CA PHE A 12 -20.43 -2.44 -2.02
C PHE A 12 -21.44 -3.37 -2.71
N ARG A 13 -22.10 -2.89 -3.77
CA ARG A 13 -22.97 -3.68 -4.63
C ARG A 13 -22.89 -3.23 -6.08
N LYS A 14 -23.06 -4.18 -7.00
CA LYS A 14 -23.36 -3.87 -8.40
C LYS A 14 -24.85 -3.66 -8.53
N VAL A 15 -25.24 -2.50 -9.06
CA VAL A 15 -26.64 -2.10 -9.19
C VAL A 15 -26.94 -1.84 -10.66
N ASP A 16 -28.07 -2.39 -11.11
CA ASP A 16 -28.63 -2.07 -12.42
C ASP A 16 -29.34 -0.72 -12.34
N ILE A 17 -28.68 0.33 -12.82
CA ILE A 17 -29.25 1.68 -12.89
C ILE A 17 -29.65 1.93 -14.34
N GLY A 18 -30.91 1.60 -14.66
CA GLY A 18 -31.44 1.64 -16.01
C GLY A 18 -30.88 0.51 -16.89
N ALA A 19 -30.24 0.87 -18.02
CA ALA A 19 -29.71 -0.10 -18.99
C ALA A 19 -28.21 -0.44 -18.78
N ARG A 20 -27.61 -0.03 -17.66
CA ARG A 20 -26.18 -0.23 -17.39
C ARG A 20 -25.95 -0.66 -15.94
N ILE A 21 -25.08 -1.65 -15.78
CA ILE A 21 -24.55 -2.08 -14.47
C ILE A 21 -23.56 -1.02 -14.00
N LYS A 22 -23.69 -0.60 -12.74
CA LYS A 22 -22.76 0.32 -12.08
C LYS A 22 -22.27 -0.27 -10.76
N ASP A 23 -21.07 0.14 -10.35
CA ASP A 23 -20.55 -0.23 -9.03
C ASP A 23 -20.92 0.88 -8.04
N CYS A 24 -21.52 0.51 -6.91
CA CYS A 24 -22.07 1.48 -5.97
C CYS A 24 -21.77 1.10 -4.51
N PHE A 25 -21.67 2.11 -3.65
CA PHE A 25 -21.91 1.94 -2.22
C PHE A 25 -23.39 2.16 -1.93
N VAL A 26 -24.02 1.20 -1.26
CA VAL A 26 -25.45 1.22 -0.95
C VAL A 26 -25.61 1.15 0.56
N ASP A 27 -26.38 2.08 1.13
CA ASP A 27 -26.87 1.97 2.49
C ASP A 27 -28.19 1.18 2.49
N PRO A 28 -28.23 -0.03 3.09
CA PRO A 28 -29.44 -0.84 3.11
C PRO A 28 -30.53 -0.27 4.04
N GLN A 29 -30.21 0.66 4.94
CA GLN A 29 -31.17 1.25 5.87
C GLN A 29 -31.74 2.58 5.36
N ARG A 30 -30.92 3.40 4.69
CA ARG A 30 -31.30 4.74 4.24
C ARG A 30 -31.65 4.83 2.75
N GLU A 31 -31.51 3.73 2.01
CA GLU A 31 -31.69 3.65 0.56
C GLU A 31 -30.81 4.67 -0.23
N THR A 32 -29.73 5.16 0.38
CA THR A 32 -28.80 6.06 -0.28
C THR A 32 -27.80 5.26 -1.11
N VAL A 33 -27.56 5.71 -2.35
CA VAL A 33 -26.66 5.08 -3.30
C VAL A 33 -25.59 6.08 -3.72
N ILE A 34 -24.33 5.66 -3.64
CA ILE A 34 -23.17 6.41 -4.13
C ILE A 34 -22.58 5.65 -5.32
N GLU A 35 -22.64 6.26 -6.49
CA GLU A 35 -22.06 5.71 -7.71
C GLU A 35 -20.54 5.92 -7.76
N LEU A 36 -19.78 4.85 -7.99
CA LEU A 36 -18.32 4.92 -7.94
C LEU A 36 -17.68 5.35 -9.25
N GLN A 37 -18.27 5.05 -10.41
CA GLN A 37 -17.64 5.26 -11.72
C GLN A 37 -17.24 6.72 -11.94
N ASP A 38 -18.21 7.64 -11.90
CA ASP A 38 -17.96 9.05 -12.18
C ASP A 38 -17.03 9.68 -11.14
N LEU A 39 -17.22 9.35 -9.85
CA LEU A 39 -16.37 9.84 -8.75
C LEU A 39 -14.91 9.37 -8.90
N VAL A 40 -14.69 8.07 -9.14
CA VAL A 40 -13.34 7.51 -9.32
C VAL A 40 -12.70 8.04 -10.59
N LYS A 41 -13.44 8.12 -11.69
CA LYS A 41 -12.94 8.62 -12.97
C LYS A 41 -12.48 10.07 -12.86
N ASP A 42 -13.30 10.93 -12.27
CA ASP A 42 -12.97 12.35 -12.11
C ASP A 42 -11.82 12.54 -11.11
N ALA A 43 -11.81 11.78 -10.02
CA ALA A 43 -10.69 11.79 -9.06
C ALA A 43 -9.36 11.40 -9.73
N LEU A 44 -9.33 10.30 -10.49
CA LEU A 44 -8.13 9.83 -11.16
C LEU A 44 -7.66 10.79 -12.25
N ARG A 45 -8.59 11.40 -13.01
CA ARG A 45 -8.27 12.37 -14.06
C ARG A 45 -7.67 13.66 -13.48
N ASN A 46 -8.18 14.12 -12.35
CA ASN A 46 -7.79 15.39 -11.73
C ASN A 46 -6.58 15.27 -10.79
N ASN A 47 -6.00 14.07 -10.63
CA ASN A 47 -4.82 13.86 -9.79
C ASN A 47 -3.51 14.31 -10.47
N THR A 48 -3.40 15.59 -10.77
CA THR A 48 -2.25 16.21 -11.47
C THR A 48 -0.97 16.22 -10.63
N GLY A 49 -1.07 16.10 -9.30
CA GLY A 49 0.06 16.12 -8.37
C GLY A 49 0.61 14.77 -7.94
N ARG A 50 0.13 13.65 -8.52
CA ARG A 50 0.47 12.28 -8.09
C ARG A 50 0.30 12.08 -6.58
N LYS A 51 -0.78 12.64 -6.02
CA LYS A 51 -1.09 12.49 -4.59
C LYS A 51 -1.27 11.00 -4.27
N LYS A 52 -0.86 10.59 -3.07
CA LYS A 52 -1.00 9.19 -2.62
C LYS A 52 -2.46 8.83 -2.30
N HIS A 53 -3.24 9.82 -1.88
CA HIS A 53 -4.67 9.71 -1.61
C HIS A 53 -5.42 10.92 -2.16
N ILE A 54 -6.72 10.74 -2.39
CA ILE A 54 -7.66 11.75 -2.89
C ILE A 54 -8.89 11.69 -1.99
N ASP A 55 -9.12 12.77 -1.24
CA ASP A 55 -10.30 12.89 -0.39
C ASP A 55 -11.48 13.42 -1.22
N LEU A 56 -12.56 12.64 -1.29
CA LEU A 56 -13.84 13.08 -1.81
C LEU A 56 -14.76 13.41 -0.63
N LYS A 57 -15.92 14.02 -0.93
CA LYS A 57 -16.91 14.36 0.10
C LYS A 57 -17.50 13.10 0.73
N GLU A 58 -17.61 12.04 -0.07
CA GLU A 58 -18.27 10.79 0.29
C GLU A 58 -17.30 9.75 0.87
N PHE A 59 -16.10 9.63 0.29
CA PHE A 59 -15.09 8.65 0.68
C PHE A 59 -13.68 9.10 0.25
N THR A 60 -12.66 8.40 0.72
CA THR A 60 -11.26 8.65 0.36
C THR A 60 -10.75 7.53 -0.54
N ILE A 61 -10.03 7.92 -1.59
CA ILE A 61 -9.34 7.01 -2.52
C ILE A 61 -7.86 6.96 -2.18
N TYR A 62 -7.34 5.78 -1.89
CA TYR A 62 -5.90 5.54 -1.74
C TYR A 62 -5.37 4.81 -2.98
N LEU A 63 -4.38 5.37 -3.67
CA LEU A 63 -4.00 4.85 -4.99
C LEU A 63 -3.13 3.60 -4.96
N ASN A 64 -2.32 3.43 -3.92
CA ASN A 64 -1.33 2.34 -3.86
C ASN A 64 -1.44 1.51 -2.59
N THR A 65 -1.62 2.15 -1.44
CA THR A 65 -1.68 1.49 -0.14
C THR A 65 -2.65 2.22 0.78
N PRO A 66 -3.56 1.49 1.46
CA PRO A 66 -4.39 2.08 2.48
C PRO A 66 -3.56 2.40 3.74
N PRO A 67 -4.09 3.26 4.63
CA PRO A 67 -3.46 3.51 5.92
C PRO A 67 -3.43 2.24 6.78
N LYS A 68 -2.47 2.18 7.73
CA LYS A 68 -2.28 1.03 8.63
C LYS A 68 -3.30 1.02 9.77
N THR A 69 -4.59 1.01 9.43
CA THR A 69 -5.68 0.97 10.41
C THR A 69 -6.37 -0.40 10.38
N ASP A 70 -7.14 -0.67 11.43
CA ASP A 70 -8.03 -1.85 11.50
C ASP A 70 -9.31 -1.67 10.66
N ASP A 71 -9.46 -0.52 10.01
CA ASP A 71 -10.60 -0.23 9.16
C ASP A 71 -10.61 -1.11 7.91
N PHE A 72 -11.82 -1.33 7.39
CA PHE A 72 -12.04 -2.05 6.14
C PHE A 72 -12.04 -1.10 4.96
N PHE A 73 -11.36 -1.54 3.90
CA PHE A 73 -11.24 -0.84 2.62
C PHE A 73 -11.69 -1.76 1.50
N LEU A 74 -12.25 -1.17 0.45
CA LEU A 74 -12.58 -1.89 -0.78
C LEU A 74 -11.36 -1.90 -1.70
N ALA A 75 -10.77 -3.07 -1.94
CA ALA A 75 -9.73 -3.26 -2.95
C ALA A 75 -10.36 -3.24 -4.34
N TYR A 76 -10.25 -2.10 -5.01
CA TYR A 76 -10.96 -1.78 -6.24
C TYR A 76 -9.98 -1.69 -7.42
N ILE A 77 -10.33 -2.28 -8.56
CA ILE A 77 -9.51 -2.23 -9.79
C ILE A 77 -10.27 -1.43 -10.85
N PRO A 78 -10.00 -0.12 -11.03
CA PRO A 78 -10.76 0.68 -11.97
C PRO A 78 -10.65 0.13 -13.40
N ASN A 79 -11.78 -0.13 -14.04
CA ASN A 79 -11.81 -0.54 -15.44
C ASN A 79 -11.79 0.71 -16.33
N HIS A 80 -10.85 0.79 -17.28
CA HIS A 80 -10.62 1.96 -18.12
C HIS A 80 -10.65 3.30 -17.33
N ASN A 81 -9.86 3.37 -16.25
CA ASN A 81 -9.81 4.53 -15.34
C ASN A 81 -11.17 4.93 -14.75
N GLY A 82 -12.01 3.95 -14.40
CA GLY A 82 -13.32 4.20 -13.78
C GLY A 82 -14.44 4.51 -14.79
N LYS A 83 -14.17 4.46 -16.10
CA LYS A 83 -15.21 4.67 -17.13
C LYS A 83 -16.27 3.57 -17.14
N TYR A 84 -15.88 2.35 -16.76
CA TYR A 84 -16.77 1.19 -16.77
C TYR A 84 -16.79 0.51 -15.40
N PRO A 85 -17.85 -0.26 -15.10
CA PRO A 85 -17.87 -1.12 -13.93
C PRO A 85 -16.71 -2.11 -13.95
N THR A 86 -16.36 -2.56 -12.76
CA THR A 86 -15.22 -3.43 -12.54
C THR A 86 -15.47 -4.79 -13.15
N ALA A 87 -14.51 -5.31 -13.92
CA ALA A 87 -14.62 -6.65 -14.51
C ALA A 87 -14.48 -7.76 -13.45
N VAL A 88 -13.66 -7.52 -12.44
CA VAL A 88 -13.41 -8.42 -11.30
C VAL A 88 -14.24 -7.98 -10.11
N GLU A 89 -14.73 -8.91 -9.29
CA GLU A 89 -15.42 -8.55 -8.04
C GLU A 89 -14.42 -7.95 -7.04
N PRO A 90 -14.69 -6.76 -6.48
CA PRO A 90 -13.82 -6.16 -5.48
C PRO A 90 -13.84 -6.92 -4.15
N GLU A 91 -12.68 -7.01 -3.51
CA GLU A 91 -12.53 -7.64 -2.20
C GLU A 91 -12.52 -6.60 -1.09
N ILE A 92 -13.05 -6.95 0.08
CA ILE A 92 -12.95 -6.12 1.28
C ILE A 92 -11.72 -6.57 2.06
N VAL A 93 -10.81 -5.64 2.32
CA VAL A 93 -9.52 -5.91 2.98
C VAL A 93 -9.32 -4.97 4.16
N SER A 94 -8.65 -5.44 5.22
CA SER A 94 -8.24 -4.56 6.31
C SER A 94 -7.01 -3.73 5.92
N GLY A 95 -6.89 -2.52 6.47
CA GLY A 95 -5.74 -1.65 6.22
C GLY A 95 -4.41 -2.34 6.59
N LYS A 96 -4.38 -3.05 7.72
CA LYS A 96 -3.21 -3.84 8.16
C LYS A 96 -2.86 -4.99 7.22
N SER A 97 -3.84 -5.75 6.71
CA SER A 97 -3.58 -6.88 5.81
C SER A 97 -3.14 -6.44 4.41
N ALA A 98 -3.60 -5.28 3.96
CA ALA A 98 -3.24 -4.73 2.65
C ALA A 98 -1.82 -4.14 2.59
N GLN A 99 -1.21 -3.84 3.74
CA GLN A 99 0.18 -3.40 3.77
C GLN A 99 1.12 -4.58 3.57
N LYS A 100 1.69 -4.66 2.36
CA LYS A 100 2.80 -5.56 2.09
C LYS A 100 4.06 -5.03 2.79
N TYR A 101 4.81 -5.94 3.41
CA TYR A 101 6.16 -5.65 3.86
C TYR A 101 7.01 -5.25 2.65
N ASP A 102 7.51 -4.01 2.62
CA ASP A 102 8.46 -3.56 1.61
C ASP A 102 9.87 -3.54 2.21
N PRO A 103 10.73 -4.51 1.88
CA PRO A 103 12.10 -4.56 2.36
C PRO A 103 12.84 -3.24 2.13
N LYS A 104 12.56 -2.52 1.04
CA LYS A 104 13.27 -1.28 0.67
C LYS A 104 13.03 -0.13 1.65
N HIS A 105 11.91 -0.14 2.37
CA HIS A 105 11.61 0.87 3.41
C HIS A 105 12.17 0.49 4.77
N HIS A 106 12.49 -0.79 4.97
CA HIS A 106 13.08 -1.32 6.21
C HIS A 106 14.61 -1.46 6.11
N THR A 107 15.17 -1.52 4.91
CA THR A 107 16.61 -1.49 4.65
C THR A 107 17.07 -0.06 4.37
N LYS A 108 17.73 0.59 5.33
CA LYS A 108 18.55 1.78 5.07
C LYS A 108 19.94 1.35 4.57
N TYR A 109 20.63 2.23 3.84
CA TYR A 109 22.03 2.01 3.49
C TYR A 109 22.86 1.77 4.77
N GLY A 110 23.58 0.64 4.83
CA GLY A 110 24.30 0.20 6.04
C GLY A 110 23.48 -0.59 7.07
N SER A 111 22.19 -0.86 6.83
CA SER A 111 21.41 -1.80 7.65
C SER A 111 21.70 -3.22 7.19
N PHE A 112 22.13 -4.07 8.11
CA PHE A 112 22.41 -5.46 7.80
C PHE A 112 21.13 -6.29 7.82
N TRP A 113 21.02 -7.19 6.83
CA TRP A 113 19.84 -8.03 6.61
C TRP A 113 19.57 -8.99 7.77
N TYR A 114 20.61 -9.36 8.54
CA TYR A 114 20.47 -10.31 9.65
C TYR A 114 19.70 -9.77 10.85
N LYS A 115 19.64 -8.44 11.08
CA LYS A 115 18.87 -7.86 12.20
C LYS A 115 17.36 -8.09 12.10
N HIS A 116 16.88 -8.55 10.94
CA HIS A 116 15.47 -8.81 10.65
C HIS A 116 15.20 -10.28 10.28
N MET A 117 16.18 -11.18 10.42
CA MET A 117 16.02 -12.61 10.21
C MET A 117 16.17 -13.36 11.53
N TYR A 118 15.44 -14.47 11.70
CA TYR A 118 15.62 -15.38 12.83
C TYR A 118 16.89 -16.20 12.60
N LEU A 119 18.05 -15.66 13.00
CA LEU A 119 19.30 -16.40 12.99
C LEU A 119 19.48 -17.21 14.28
N THR A 120 20.21 -18.31 14.18
CA THR A 120 20.70 -19.02 15.37
C THR A 120 21.90 -18.28 15.95
N ALA A 121 22.09 -18.34 17.28
CA ALA A 121 23.17 -17.60 17.97
C ALA A 121 24.58 -17.83 17.37
N LYS A 122 24.83 -19.03 16.83
CA LYS A 122 26.08 -19.37 16.15
C LYS A 122 26.26 -18.61 14.83
N GLN A 123 25.19 -18.42 14.07
CA GLN A 123 25.23 -17.66 12.82
C GLN A 123 25.38 -16.16 13.09
N GLU A 124 24.83 -15.66 14.20
CA GLU A 124 25.04 -14.27 14.62
C GLU A 124 26.51 -14.00 14.94
N SER A 125 27.18 -14.88 15.70
CA SER A 125 28.61 -14.73 16.01
C SER A 125 29.51 -14.80 14.78
N GLU A 126 29.25 -15.72 13.85
CA GLU A 126 30.03 -15.83 12.60
C GLU A 126 29.91 -14.56 11.75
N ILE A 127 28.74 -13.91 11.76
CA ILE A 127 28.54 -12.64 11.07
C ILE A 127 29.28 -11.49 11.77
N GLU A 128 29.29 -11.45 13.10
CA GLU A 128 30.04 -10.43 13.86
C GLU A 128 31.55 -10.52 13.62
N ASP A 129 32.11 -11.73 13.59
CA ASP A 129 33.53 -11.96 13.34
C ASP A 129 33.94 -11.50 11.93
N THR A 130 33.17 -11.90 10.91
CA THR A 130 33.41 -11.45 9.53
C THR A 130 33.24 -9.94 9.36
N MET A 131 32.35 -9.31 10.14
CA MET A 131 32.20 -7.85 10.17
C MET A 131 33.41 -7.15 10.77
N LEU A 132 33.98 -7.71 11.84
CA LEU A 132 35.16 -7.17 12.51
C LEU A 132 36.38 -7.24 11.56
N GLU A 133 36.55 -8.38 10.88
CA GLU A 133 37.61 -8.59 9.89
C GLU A 133 37.49 -7.60 8.70
N GLN A 134 36.29 -7.39 8.16
CA GLN A 134 36.09 -6.40 7.09
C GLN A 134 36.37 -4.98 7.56
N ARG A 135 36.06 -4.64 8.82
CA ARG A 135 36.33 -3.32 9.40
C ARG A 135 37.84 -3.09 9.55
N GLU A 136 38.58 -4.10 9.98
CA GLU A 136 40.04 -4.04 10.07
C GLU A 136 40.69 -3.97 8.69
N ASN A 137 40.26 -4.79 7.73
CA ASN A 137 40.75 -4.74 6.35
C ASN A 137 40.51 -3.37 5.68
N ARG A 138 39.37 -2.72 5.95
CA ARG A 138 39.12 -1.34 5.48
C ARG A 138 39.99 -0.29 6.15
N ARG A 139 40.47 -0.54 7.37
CA ARG A 139 41.45 0.34 8.04
C ARG A 139 42.86 0.14 7.49
N HIS A 140 43.17 -1.04 6.96
CA HIS A 140 44.51 -1.40 6.51
C HIS A 140 44.80 -1.17 5.01
N ILE A 141 43.81 -0.85 4.18
CA ILE A 141 44.05 -0.49 2.76
C ILE A 141 43.99 1.04 2.61
N GLY A 142 45.10 1.67 2.91
CA GLY A 142 45.41 3.05 2.57
C GLY A 142 46.89 3.28 2.76
N SER A 143 47.60 3.69 1.71
CA SER A 143 48.94 4.26 1.82
C SER A 143 48.89 5.44 2.79
N ASN A 144 49.14 5.20 4.07
CA ASN A 144 49.32 6.24 5.07
C ASN A 144 50.84 6.32 5.35
N PRO A 145 51.54 7.40 4.95
CA PRO A 145 52.99 7.46 5.04
C PRO A 145 53.50 7.70 6.47
N ASN A 146 52.62 7.93 7.45
CA ASN A 146 53.00 8.04 8.86
C ASN A 146 52.12 7.11 9.71
N ALA A 147 52.54 5.86 9.86
CA ALA A 147 52.19 5.09 11.05
C ALA A 147 53.32 5.32 12.06
N THR A 148 53.02 6.03 13.14
CA THR A 148 53.87 6.04 14.35
C THR A 148 53.51 4.83 15.19
#